data_AF-A0A6I4MHZ4-F1
#
_entry.id   AF-A0A6I4MHZ4-F1
#
_cell.length_a   1.000
_cell.length_b   1.000
_cell.length_c   1.000
_cell.angle_alpha   90.00
_cell.angle_beta   90.00
_cell.angle_gamma   90.00
#
_symmetry.space_group_name_H-M   'P 1'
#
loop_
_entity.id
_entity.type
_entity.pdbx_description
1 polymer ?
#
loop_
_entity_poly.entity_id
_entity_poly.type
_entity_poly.pdbx_seq_one_letter_code
_entity_poly.pdbx_strand_id
1 'polypeptide(L)' 'MRLGRLPEDAVARMARDLLGAAPGEDLLALLRQAGGRPLMVVEIVRDLLGAGSIAWTDAVAHLSGEPTRCRRPRPATD' A
#
# COMPACT_ATOMS: atom_id res chain seq x y z
N MET A 1 17.19 -6.11 19.72
CA MET A 1 17.15 -6.72 18.37
C MET A 1 16.70 -5.68 17.37
N ARG A 2 17.56 -5.29 16.41
CA ARG A 2 17.21 -4.33 15.36
C ARG A 2 17.20 -5.09 14.04
N LEU A 3 16.04 -5.23 13.43
CA LEU A 3 15.97 -5.79 12.10
C LEU A 3 16.63 -4.79 11.13
N GLY A 4 17.56 -5.28 10.32
CA GLY A 4 18.23 -4.49 9.28
C GLY A 4 17.22 -4.02 8.22
N ARG A 5 17.68 -3.17 7.29
CA ARG A 5 16.86 -2.81 6.13
C ARG A 5 16.70 -4.03 5.22
N LEU A 6 15.48 -4.27 4.81
CA LEU A 6 15.16 -5.25 3.78
C LEU A 6 15.53 -4.68 2.41
N PRO A 7 16.12 -5.51 1.53
CA PRO A 7 16.20 -5.17 0.11
C PRO A 7 14.79 -5.15 -0.52
N GLU A 8 14.65 -4.48 -1.66
CA GLU A 8 13.34 -4.26 -2.29
C GLU A 8 12.60 -5.57 -2.62
N ASP A 9 13.33 -6.61 -3.04
CA ASP A 9 12.77 -7.94 -3.32
C ASP A 9 12.21 -8.60 -2.07
N ALA A 10 12.85 -8.42 -0.92
CA ALA A 10 12.34 -8.91 0.36
C ALA A 10 11.11 -8.12 0.83
N VAL A 11 11.03 -6.81 0.55
CA VAL A 11 9.82 -6.01 0.78
C VAL A 11 8.66 -6.53 -0.07
N ALA A 12 8.89 -6.80 -1.35
CA ALA A 12 7.86 -7.35 -2.25
C ALA A 12 7.35 -8.72 -1.80
N ARG A 13 8.25 -9.62 -1.36
CA ARG A 13 7.87 -10.93 -0.80
C ARG A 13 7.07 -10.79 0.48
N MET A 14 7.51 -9.94 1.40
CA MET A 14 6.80 -9.69 2.66
C MET A 14 5.40 -9.10 2.42
N ALA A 15 5.29 -8.14 1.50
CA ALA A 15 4.01 -7.58 1.10
C ALA A 15 3.10 -8.64 0.49
N ARG A 16 3.62 -9.51 -0.38
CA ARG A 16 2.87 -10.64 -0.93
C ARG A 16 2.33 -11.56 0.17
N ASP A 17 3.15 -11.88 1.16
CA ASP A 17 2.74 -12.75 2.28
C ASP A 17 1.63 -12.12 3.12
N LEU A 18 1.66 -10.80 3.29
CA LEU A 18 0.63 -10.06 4.02
C LEU A 18 -0.67 -9.89 3.22
N LEU A 19 -0.57 -9.70 1.90
CA LEU A 19 -1.70 -9.43 1.00
C LEU A 19 -2.38 -10.71 0.49
N GLY A 20 -1.68 -11.85 0.52
CA GLY A 20 -2.10 -13.09 -0.13
C GLY A 20 -2.04 -13.03 -1.67
N ALA A 21 -1.57 -11.93 -2.25
CA ALA A 21 -1.50 -11.66 -3.69
C ALA A 21 -0.22 -10.87 -4.01
N ALA A 22 0.24 -10.89 -5.26
CA ALA A 22 1.40 -10.12 -5.66
C ALA A 22 1.10 -8.61 -5.52
N PRO A 23 1.95 -7.79 -4.87
CA PRO A 23 1.75 -6.34 -4.84
C PRO A 23 2.02 -5.76 -6.23
N GLY A 24 1.10 -4.90 -6.69
CA GLY A 24 1.26 -4.11 -7.91
C GLY A 24 2.30 -3.00 -7.74
N GLU A 25 2.69 -2.38 -8.87
CA GLU A 25 3.70 -1.32 -8.91
C GLU A 25 3.33 -0.09 -8.05
N ASP A 26 2.05 0.22 -7.94
CA ASP A 26 1.52 1.28 -7.10
C ASP A 26 1.72 1.02 -5.60
N LEU A 27 1.43 -0.20 -5.16
CA LEU A 27 1.73 -0.67 -3.80
C LEU A 27 3.24 -0.72 -3.54
N LEU A 28 4.03 -1.24 -4.48
CA LEU A 28 5.49 -1.29 -4.37
C LEU A 28 6.11 0.11 -4.26
N ALA A 29 5.62 1.07 -5.06
CA ALA A 29 6.07 2.46 -5.00
C ALA A 29 5.78 3.11 -3.64
N LEU A 30 4.61 2.83 -3.05
CA LEU A 30 4.28 3.28 -1.70
C LEU A 30 5.17 2.62 -0.65
N LEU A 31 5.38 1.31 -0.73
CA LEU A 31 6.20 0.56 0.23
C LEU A 31 7.70 0.93 0.19
N ARG A 32 8.20 1.43 -0.95
CA ARG A 32 9.56 2.01 -1.02
C ARG A 32 9.74 3.17 -0.03
N GLN A 33 8.69 3.92 0.31
CA GLN A 33 8.77 4.99 1.31
C GLN A 33 9.07 4.46 2.72
N ALA A 34 8.82 3.17 2.99
CA ALA A 34 9.22 2.53 4.23
C ALA A 34 10.75 2.37 4.38
N GLY A 35 11.51 2.58 3.29
CA GLY A 35 12.97 2.53 3.30
C GLY A 35 13.54 1.16 3.71
N GLY A 36 12.80 0.08 3.43
CA GLY A 36 13.15 -1.28 3.80
C GLY A 36 12.97 -1.61 5.29
N ARG A 37 12.29 -0.77 6.09
CA ARG A 37 12.04 -1.05 7.51
C ARG A 37 10.92 -2.07 7.65
N PRO A 38 11.17 -3.31 8.14
CA PRO A 38 10.15 -4.37 8.13
C PRO A 38 8.87 -4.01 8.88
N LEU A 39 8.99 -3.40 10.06
CA LEU A 39 7.82 -3.01 10.86
C LEU A 39 6.98 -1.94 10.16
N MET A 40 7.63 -0.99 9.47
CA MET A 40 6.95 0.05 8.70
C MET A 40 6.20 -0.55 7.50
N VAL A 41 6.78 -1.55 6.83
CA VAL A 41 6.11 -2.28 5.74
C VAL A 41 4.83 -2.96 6.26
N VAL A 42 4.92 -3.63 7.40
CA VAL A 42 3.76 -4.29 8.04
C VAL A 42 2.69 -3.27 8.43
N GLU A 43 3.07 -2.14 9.02
CA GLU A 43 2.16 -1.06 9.41
C GLU A 43 1.41 -0.51 8.20
N ILE A 44 2.12 -0.12 7.13
CA ILE A 44 1.50 0.43 5.91
C ILE A 44 0.51 -0.58 5.31
N VAL A 45 0.89 -1.85 5.15
CA VAL A 45 0.00 -2.85 4.55
C VAL A 45 -1.24 -3.09 5.41
N ARG A 46 -1.09 -3.14 6.74
CA ARG A 46 -2.23 -3.31 7.66
C ARG A 46 -3.16 -2.12 7.64
N ASP A 47 -2.62 -0.91 7.60
CA ASP A 47 -3.42 0.32 7.52
C ASP A 47 -4.24 0.36 6.22
N LEU A 48 -3.63 0.00 5.09
CA LEU A 48 -4.32 -0.07 3.80
C LEU A 48 -5.42 -1.14 3.78
N LEU A 49 -5.15 -2.32 4.34
CA LEU A 49 -6.14 -3.40 4.46
C LEU A 49 -7.29 -2.98 5.37
N GLY A 50 -7.00 -2.41 6.53
CA GLY A 50 -8.00 -1.93 7.48
C GLY A 50 -8.84 -0.77 6.93
N ALA A 51 -8.26 0.07 6.08
CA ALA A 51 -8.93 1.17 5.41
C ALA A 51 -9.72 0.74 4.15
N GLY A 52 -9.67 -0.54 3.75
CA GLY A 52 -10.29 -1.00 2.51
C GLY A 52 -9.68 -0.36 1.25
N SER A 53 -8.42 0.06 1.33
CA SER A 53 -7.69 0.82 0.30
C SER A 53 -6.94 -0.07 -0.70
N ILE A 54 -7.33 -1.35 -0.80
CA ILE A 54 -6.71 -2.34 -1.69
C ILE A 54 -7.79 -2.99 -2.55
N ALA A 55 -7.55 -3.03 -3.86
CA ALA A 55 -8.34 -3.76 -4.83
C ALA A 55 -7.51 -4.93 -5.38
N TRP A 56 -8.14 -6.07 -5.63
CA TRP A 56 -7.50 -7.22 -6.24
C TRP A 56 -7.97 -7.36 -7.68
N THR A 57 -7.02 -7.40 -8.60
CA THR A 57 -7.24 -7.72 -10.01
C THR A 57 -6.46 -9.00 -10.31
N ASP A 58 -7.19 -10.09 -10.60
CA ASP A 58 -6.63 -11.44 -10.71
C ASP A 58 -5.79 -11.83 -9.48
N ALA A 59 -4.48 -12.00 -9.65
CA ALA A 59 -3.51 -12.37 -8.60
C ALA A 59 -2.67 -11.17 -8.12
N VAL A 60 -3.05 -9.95 -8.47
CA VAL A 60 -2.31 -8.72 -8.16
C VAL A 60 -3.16 -7.77 -7.30
N ALA A 61 -2.60 -7.33 -6.19
CA ALA A 61 -3.18 -6.32 -5.31
C ALA A 61 -2.73 -4.92 -5.76
N HIS A 62 -3.67 -3.99 -5.84
CA HIS A 62 -3.49 -2.60 -6.24
C HIS A 62 -4.08 -1.67 -5.18
N LEU A 63 -3.60 -0.43 -5.09
CA LEU A 63 -4.25 0.60 -4.30
C LEU A 63 -5.63 0.89 -4.91
N SER A 64 -6.68 0.72 -4.11
CA SER A 64 -8.04 1.05 -4.55
C SER A 64 -8.23 2.56 -4.48
N GLY A 65 -8.33 3.18 -5.65
CA GLY A 65 -8.68 4.59 -5.79
C GLY A 65 -7.62 5.37 -6.55
N GLU A 66 -8.07 6.14 -7.54
CA GLU A 66 -7.38 7.39 -7.87
C GLU A 66 -7.16 8.16 -6.56
N PRO A 67 -6.02 8.84 -6.36
CA PRO A 67 -5.81 9.66 -5.18
C PRO A 67 -7.03 10.55 -5.08
N THR A 68 -7.82 10.39 -4.03
CA THR A 68 -9.08 11.10 -3.83
C THR A 68 -8.80 12.56 -4.13
N ARG A 69 -9.13 13.04 -5.34
CA ARG A 69 -9.28 14.47 -5.54
C ARG A 69 -10.34 14.79 -4.53
N CYS A 70 -10.00 15.59 -3.53
CA CYS A 70 -10.98 16.22 -2.68
C CYS A 70 -12.02 16.81 -3.64
N ARG A 71 -13.14 16.11 -3.80
CA ARG A 71 -14.27 16.58 -4.57
C ARG A 71 -14.80 17.71 -3.71
N ARG A 72 -14.33 18.94 -3.94
CA ARG A 72 -14.93 20.11 -3.31
C ARG A 72 -16.43 20.03 -3.61
N PRO A 73 -17.31 20.10 -2.61
CA PRO A 73 -18.72 20.29 -2.89
C PRO A 73 -18.87 21.55 -3.75
N ARG A 74 -19.71 21.50 -4.79
CA ARG A 74 -20.07 22.70 -5.56
C ARG A 74 -20.61 23.74 -4.57
N PRO A 75 -20.16 25.00 -4.59
CA PRO A 75 -20.82 26.03 -3.82
C PRO A 75 -22.27 26.13 -4.30
N ALA A 76 -23.22 26.06 -3.37
CA ALA A 76 -24.60 26.41 -3.65
C ALA A 76 -24.64 27.90 -3.96
N THR A 77 -25.09 28.24 -5.16
CA THR A 77 -25.41 29.62 -5.52
C THR A 77 -26.72 29.98 -4.81
N ASP A 78 -26.67 31.01 -3.97
CA ASP A 78 -27.82 31.86 -3.61
C ASP A 78 -27.56 33.24 -4.22
#